data_AF-A0A519DVM2-F1
#
_entry.id   AF-A0A519DVM2-F1
#
_cell.length_a   1.000
_cell.length_b   1.000
_cell.length_c   1.000
_cell.angle_alpha   90.00
_cell.angle_beta   90.00
_cell.angle_gamma   90.00
#
_symmetry.space_group_name_H-M   'P 1'
#
loop_
_entity.id
_entity.type
_entity.pdbx_description
1 polymer ?
#
loop_
_entity_poly.entity_id
_entity_poly.type
_entity_poly.pdbx_seq_one_letter_code
_entity_poly.pdbx_strand_id
1 'polypeptide(L)'
;MINKHRKDPNSPWMQTERRMPNMALFLTTYDSFPLADAPSGKEFLTKDENVLKRGKIVFADNCARCHSSKQPDNLPKDALAQKEAWRKLVLQPDFLKNNYLSDDQRYSVQELGTNAQRALGTNAQAGSTWGQLSSLTYKEMRAEPMTLTDFDSQGKPIPLYNPLTGKNDIQFSGPSAFYRTPTLVAVWATAPFLHNNSVGDYLADPSIKSRLDRYEDAMTKLLWPERRPGVKSIKVTSEDTSLPELFPEMVRTMKFLDGLTLKLLFLPKGTPVNLVMNLNPKHFPALIEAYIDGVLHGEPRNKFKSYINERRDAGMASMLKKMLEVNTVPDFIEDRGHTYGSKLSEDDKKALIEYVKYF
;
A
#
# COMPACT_ATOMS: atom_id res chain seq x y z
N MET A 1 7.87 40.87 -1.41
CA MET A 1 9.15 40.22 -1.81
C MET A 1 9.04 39.40 -3.10
N ILE A 2 7.99 38.60 -3.33
CA ILE A 2 7.83 37.76 -4.54
C ILE A 2 7.98 38.56 -5.86
N ASN A 3 7.38 39.75 -5.95
CA ASN A 3 7.48 40.60 -7.14
C ASN A 3 8.88 41.19 -7.41
N LYS A 4 9.80 41.17 -6.43
CA LYS A 4 11.20 41.57 -6.61
C LYS A 4 12.04 40.39 -7.13
N HIS A 5 11.84 39.18 -6.58
CA HIS A 5 12.55 37.98 -7.05
C HIS A 5 12.17 37.59 -8.48
N ARG A 6 10.91 37.81 -8.89
CA ARG A 6 10.48 37.61 -10.29
C ARG A 6 11.09 38.61 -11.29
N LYS A 7 11.72 39.68 -10.83
CA LYS A 7 12.37 40.68 -11.70
C LYS A 7 13.88 40.49 -11.82
N ASP A 8 14.49 39.69 -10.94
CA ASP A 8 15.91 39.36 -11.03
C ASP A 8 16.10 38.14 -11.95
N PRO A 9 16.70 38.31 -13.14
CA PRO A 9 16.92 37.22 -14.10
C PRO A 9 17.84 36.11 -13.57
N ASN A 10 18.62 36.35 -12.51
CA ASN A 10 19.50 35.37 -11.90
C ASN A 10 18.90 34.68 -10.67
N SER A 11 17.70 35.07 -10.25
CA SER A 11 17.04 34.43 -9.11
C SER A 11 16.75 32.95 -9.38
N PRO A 12 16.73 32.09 -8.34
CA PRO A 12 16.38 30.67 -8.51
C PRO A 12 15.03 30.45 -9.20
N TRP A 13 14.06 31.34 -8.97
CA TRP A 13 12.75 31.31 -9.63
C TRP A 13 12.88 31.50 -11.15
N MET A 14 13.51 32.58 -11.59
CA MET A 14 13.67 32.86 -13.02
C MET A 14 14.53 31.82 -13.73
N GLN A 15 15.55 31.27 -13.05
CA GLN A 15 16.35 30.16 -13.59
C GLN A 15 15.55 28.86 -13.71
N THR A 16 14.60 28.60 -12.81
CA THR A 16 13.69 27.45 -12.91
C THR A 16 12.69 27.64 -14.04
N GLU A 17 12.07 28.82 -14.11
CA GLU A 17 11.11 29.18 -15.16
C GLU A 17 11.70 29.05 -16.57
N ARG A 18 12.94 29.51 -16.77
CA ARG A 18 13.69 29.34 -18.03
C ARG A 18 13.87 27.89 -18.47
N ARG A 19 13.87 26.94 -17.53
CA ARG A 19 14.01 25.50 -17.81
C ARG A 19 12.66 24.81 -18.07
N MET A 20 11.53 25.48 -17.81
CA MET A 20 10.20 24.88 -17.98
C MET A 20 9.90 24.43 -19.41
N PRO A 21 10.32 25.13 -20.49
CA PRO A 21 10.19 24.60 -21.85
C PRO A 21 10.94 23.28 -22.05
N ASN A 22 12.16 23.15 -21.52
CA ASN A 22 12.93 21.91 -21.59
C ASN A 22 12.29 20.80 -20.76
N MET A 23 11.75 21.12 -19.59
CA MET A 23 10.99 20.16 -18.77
C MET A 23 9.73 19.69 -19.51
N ALA A 24 8.97 20.60 -20.12
CA ALA A 24 7.80 20.24 -20.92
C ALA A 24 8.19 19.34 -22.08
N LEU A 25 9.23 19.70 -22.85
CA LEU A 25 9.76 18.87 -23.93
C LEU A 25 10.18 17.48 -23.42
N PHE A 26 10.95 17.42 -22.34
CA PHE A 26 11.34 16.15 -21.71
C PHE A 26 10.13 15.31 -21.31
N LEU A 27 9.10 15.89 -20.69
CA LEU A 27 7.86 15.18 -20.35
C LEU A 27 7.12 14.67 -21.59
N THR A 28 7.22 15.34 -22.74
CA THR A 28 6.68 14.83 -24.02
C THR A 28 7.49 13.70 -24.64
N THR A 29 8.71 13.44 -24.17
CA THR A 29 9.53 12.29 -24.65
C THR A 29 9.14 10.96 -24.01
N TYR A 30 8.34 10.99 -22.93
CA TYR A 30 7.82 9.78 -22.31
C TYR A 30 6.59 9.28 -23.07
N ASP A 31 6.70 8.06 -23.56
CA ASP A 31 5.61 7.31 -24.18
C ASP A 31 5.39 6.00 -23.38
N SER A 32 4.47 5.16 -23.83
CA SER A 32 4.44 3.76 -23.45
C SER A 32 5.78 3.07 -23.75
N PHE A 33 6.16 2.10 -22.93
CA PHE A 33 7.33 1.23 -23.15
C PHE A 33 6.88 -0.23 -23.28
N PRO A 34 6.19 -0.60 -24.38
CA PRO A 34 5.69 -1.95 -24.56
C PRO A 34 6.84 -2.95 -24.59
N LEU A 35 6.59 -4.17 -24.08
CA LEU A 35 7.58 -5.24 -24.14
C LEU A 35 8.03 -5.53 -25.58
N ALA A 36 7.13 -5.36 -26.56
CA ALA A 36 7.42 -5.57 -27.98
C ALA A 36 8.56 -4.68 -28.51
N ASP A 37 8.80 -3.52 -27.89
CA ASP A 37 9.81 -2.56 -28.31
C ASP A 37 11.11 -2.68 -27.51
N ALA A 38 11.11 -3.48 -26.44
CA ALA A 38 12.32 -3.79 -25.68
C ALA A 38 13.26 -4.73 -26.49
N PRO A 39 14.60 -4.65 -26.30
CA PRO A 39 15.56 -5.57 -26.91
C PRO A 39 15.19 -7.04 -26.67
N SER A 40 15.02 -7.84 -27.74
CA SER A 40 14.53 -9.23 -27.66
C SER A 40 13.17 -9.43 -26.98
N GLY A 41 12.42 -8.37 -26.64
CA GLY A 41 11.16 -8.47 -25.90
C GLY A 41 10.06 -9.22 -26.68
N LYS A 42 10.08 -9.14 -28.01
CA LYS A 42 9.16 -9.89 -28.90
C LYS A 42 9.28 -11.41 -28.75
N GLU A 43 10.41 -11.93 -28.27
CA GLU A 43 10.62 -13.37 -28.05
C GLU A 43 9.76 -13.90 -26.89
N PHE A 44 9.33 -13.02 -25.99
CA PHE A 44 8.53 -13.36 -24.81
C PHE A 44 7.02 -13.15 -25.02
N LEU A 45 6.60 -12.73 -26.20
CA LEU A 45 5.20 -12.49 -26.53
C LEU A 45 4.61 -13.68 -27.31
N THR A 46 3.53 -14.26 -26.79
CA THR A 46 2.78 -15.25 -27.55
C THR A 46 2.18 -14.63 -28.82
N LYS A 47 2.19 -15.39 -29.92
CA LYS A 47 1.54 -15.05 -31.20
C LYS A 47 0.23 -15.79 -31.42
N ASP A 48 -0.19 -16.60 -30.45
CA ASP A 48 -1.45 -17.34 -30.54
C ASP A 48 -2.64 -16.39 -30.39
N GLU A 49 -3.33 -16.13 -31.49
CA GLU A 49 -4.49 -15.24 -31.55
C GLU A 49 -5.64 -15.69 -30.64
N ASN A 50 -5.80 -17.00 -30.42
CA ASN A 50 -6.84 -17.51 -29.54
C ASN A 50 -6.52 -17.20 -28.07
N VAL A 51 -5.26 -17.35 -27.67
CA VAL A 51 -4.80 -16.95 -26.33
C VAL A 51 -4.97 -15.45 -26.12
N LEU A 52 -4.56 -14.63 -27.09
CA LEU A 52 -4.71 -13.17 -26.98
C LEU A 52 -6.17 -12.72 -26.96
N LYS A 53 -7.04 -13.31 -27.80
CA LYS A 53 -8.47 -13.03 -27.79
C LYS A 53 -9.10 -13.41 -26.45
N ARG A 54 -8.71 -14.57 -25.89
CA ARG A 54 -9.16 -15.01 -24.57
C ARG A 54 -8.72 -14.03 -23.49
N GLY A 55 -7.45 -13.64 -23.47
CA GLY A 55 -6.91 -12.65 -22.53
C GLY A 55 -7.60 -11.29 -22.61
N LYS A 56 -7.91 -10.81 -23.83
CA LYS A 56 -8.71 -9.59 -24.05
C LYS A 56 -10.11 -9.68 -23.42
N ILE A 57 -10.81 -10.80 -23.62
CA ILE A 57 -12.14 -11.02 -23.04
C ILE A 57 -12.06 -11.02 -21.51
N VAL A 58 -11.08 -11.72 -20.94
CA VAL A 58 -10.87 -11.77 -19.48
C VAL A 58 -10.57 -10.38 -18.93
N PHE A 59 -9.70 -9.60 -19.59
CA PHE A 59 -9.37 -8.24 -19.21
C PHE A 59 -10.60 -7.32 -19.26
N ALA A 60 -11.41 -7.41 -20.32
CA ALA A 60 -12.65 -6.66 -20.46
C ALA A 60 -13.63 -6.94 -19.31
N ASP A 61 -13.78 -8.21 -18.96
CA ASP A 61 -14.76 -8.67 -17.98
C ASP A 61 -14.37 -8.32 -16.53
N ASN A 62 -13.07 -8.20 -16.23
CA ASN A 62 -12.58 -8.19 -14.85
C ASN A 62 -11.69 -6.98 -14.48
N CYS A 63 -11.06 -6.33 -15.46
CA CYS A 63 -9.97 -5.38 -15.21
C CYS A 63 -10.23 -4.00 -15.83
N ALA A 64 -10.80 -3.96 -17.04
CA ALA A 64 -10.89 -2.76 -17.86
C ALA A 64 -11.68 -1.62 -17.22
N ARG A 65 -12.65 -1.93 -16.34
CA ARG A 65 -13.43 -0.91 -15.61
C ARG A 65 -12.54 0.09 -14.87
N CYS A 66 -11.49 -0.41 -14.22
CA CYS A 66 -10.55 0.42 -13.47
C CYS A 66 -9.29 0.75 -14.29
N HIS A 67 -8.80 -0.23 -15.06
CA HIS A 67 -7.53 -0.13 -15.79
C HIS A 67 -7.68 0.26 -17.27
N SER A 68 -8.67 1.11 -17.60
CA SER A 68 -8.80 1.67 -18.94
C SER A 68 -9.22 3.13 -18.87
N SER A 69 -8.45 3.99 -19.53
CA SER A 69 -8.85 5.39 -19.70
C SER A 69 -9.88 5.53 -20.82
N LYS A 70 -9.97 4.55 -21.71
CA LYS A 70 -11.06 4.42 -22.68
C LYS A 70 -12.27 3.78 -22.00
N GLN A 71 -13.44 4.34 -22.23
CA GLN A 71 -14.71 3.87 -21.67
C GLN A 71 -15.69 3.57 -22.81
N PRO A 72 -16.56 2.55 -22.68
CA PRO A 72 -17.61 2.33 -23.66
C PRO A 72 -18.54 3.54 -23.75
N ASP A 73 -18.85 3.99 -24.97
CA ASP A 73 -19.83 5.05 -25.19
C ASP A 73 -21.20 4.61 -24.67
N ASN A 74 -21.87 5.48 -23.90
CA ASN A 74 -23.20 5.22 -23.35
C ASN A 74 -23.32 3.87 -22.61
N LEU A 75 -22.44 3.63 -21.63
CA LEU A 75 -22.42 2.40 -20.86
C LEU A 75 -23.83 2.06 -20.31
N PRO A 76 -24.42 0.90 -20.69
CA PRO A 76 -25.77 0.52 -20.28
C PRO A 76 -25.92 0.36 -18.76
N LYS A 77 -27.14 0.43 -18.23
CA LYS A 77 -27.39 0.11 -16.80
C LYS A 77 -27.43 -1.40 -16.52
N ASP A 78 -27.82 -2.19 -17.51
CA ASP A 78 -27.89 -3.65 -17.40
C ASP A 78 -26.50 -4.30 -17.38
N ALA A 79 -26.28 -5.22 -16.45
CA ALA A 79 -24.96 -5.81 -16.22
C ALA A 79 -24.47 -6.66 -17.40
N LEU A 80 -25.36 -7.38 -18.09
CA LEU A 80 -24.98 -8.18 -19.25
C LEU A 80 -24.62 -7.27 -20.44
N ALA A 81 -25.42 -6.24 -20.67
CA ALA A 81 -25.15 -5.25 -21.71
C ALA A 81 -23.86 -4.46 -21.44
N GLN A 82 -23.55 -4.13 -20.17
CA GLN A 82 -22.26 -3.54 -19.79
C GLN A 82 -21.09 -4.44 -20.16
N LYS A 83 -21.19 -5.73 -19.84
CA LYS A 83 -20.17 -6.72 -20.14
C LYS A 83 -19.87 -6.78 -21.63
N GLU A 84 -20.91 -6.84 -22.47
CA GLU A 84 -20.75 -6.86 -23.93
C GLU A 84 -20.19 -5.54 -24.48
N ALA A 85 -20.56 -4.39 -23.91
CA ALA A 85 -19.99 -3.10 -24.28
C ALA A 85 -18.48 -3.01 -23.99
N TRP A 86 -18.04 -3.49 -22.82
CA TRP A 86 -16.62 -3.60 -22.47
C TRP A 86 -15.86 -4.53 -23.39
N ARG A 87 -16.40 -5.73 -23.65
CA ARG A 87 -15.78 -6.68 -24.59
C ARG A 87 -15.63 -6.09 -25.98
N LYS A 88 -16.66 -5.42 -26.50
CA LYS A 88 -16.62 -4.75 -27.80
C LYS A 88 -15.49 -3.72 -27.87
N LEU A 89 -15.30 -2.92 -26.82
CA LEU A 89 -14.23 -1.93 -26.75
C LEU A 89 -12.83 -2.58 -26.69
N VAL A 90 -12.61 -3.51 -25.76
CA VAL A 90 -11.28 -4.13 -25.54
C VAL A 90 -10.82 -4.99 -26.72
N LEU A 91 -11.76 -5.58 -27.46
CA LEU A 91 -11.45 -6.39 -28.64
C LEU A 91 -11.02 -5.56 -29.86
N GLN A 92 -11.15 -4.23 -29.83
CA GLN A 92 -10.71 -3.38 -30.94
C GLN A 92 -9.19 -3.50 -31.16
N PRO A 93 -8.71 -3.51 -32.42
CA PRO A 93 -7.28 -3.60 -32.72
C PRO A 93 -6.44 -2.48 -32.12
N ASP A 94 -7.02 -1.29 -31.99
CA ASP A 94 -6.37 -0.08 -31.48
C ASP A 94 -6.69 0.19 -30.00
N PHE A 95 -7.25 -0.78 -29.26
CA PHE A 95 -7.65 -0.60 -27.86
C PHE A 95 -6.51 -0.02 -26.99
N LEU A 96 -5.27 -0.51 -27.15
CA LEU A 96 -4.11 -0.03 -26.38
C LEU A 96 -3.59 1.34 -26.84
N LYS A 97 -3.85 1.75 -28.08
CA LYS A 97 -3.38 3.05 -28.60
C LYS A 97 -4.10 4.19 -27.91
N ASN A 98 -3.37 5.16 -27.35
CA ASN A 98 -3.94 6.28 -26.58
C ASN A 98 -4.81 5.81 -25.38
N ASN A 99 -4.45 4.68 -24.76
CA ASN A 99 -5.07 4.22 -23.53
C ASN A 99 -4.02 4.26 -22.41
N TYR A 100 -4.29 5.04 -21.36
CA TYR A 100 -3.40 5.16 -20.21
C TYR A 100 -3.47 3.94 -19.28
N LEU A 101 -4.37 2.99 -19.57
CA LEU A 101 -4.55 1.74 -18.81
C LEU A 101 -4.76 1.97 -17.31
N SER A 102 -5.48 3.03 -17.01
CA SER A 102 -5.89 3.49 -15.68
C SER A 102 -7.09 4.39 -15.83
N ASP A 103 -7.81 4.59 -14.75
CA ASP A 103 -8.68 5.74 -14.54
C ASP A 103 -8.12 6.67 -13.46
N ASP A 104 -8.82 7.79 -13.25
CA ASP A 104 -8.55 8.76 -12.18
C ASP A 104 -9.54 8.63 -11.00
N GLN A 105 -10.33 7.55 -11.00
CA GLN A 105 -11.36 7.32 -9.98
C GLN A 105 -10.73 6.96 -8.64
N ARG A 106 -11.45 7.28 -7.56
CA ARG A 106 -11.03 6.94 -6.19
C ARG A 106 -11.80 5.72 -5.73
N TYR A 107 -11.07 4.65 -5.46
CA TYR A 107 -11.60 3.40 -4.96
C TYR A 107 -11.33 3.27 -3.47
N SER A 108 -12.33 2.80 -2.72
CA SER A 108 -12.19 2.60 -1.28
C SER A 108 -11.12 1.55 -1.00
N VAL A 109 -10.24 1.79 -0.04
CA VAL A 109 -9.27 0.76 0.38
C VAL A 109 -9.96 -0.48 0.96
N GLN A 110 -11.16 -0.35 1.51
CA GLN A 110 -11.97 -1.49 1.95
C GLN A 110 -12.43 -2.37 0.77
N GLU A 111 -12.76 -1.77 -0.38
CA GLU A 111 -13.10 -2.51 -1.60
C GLU A 111 -11.85 -3.19 -2.17
N LEU A 112 -10.74 -2.46 -2.23
CA LEU A 112 -9.50 -2.96 -2.80
C LEU A 112 -8.80 -3.98 -1.91
N GLY A 113 -9.01 -3.94 -0.60
CA GLY A 113 -8.34 -4.82 0.38
C GLY A 113 -6.81 -4.69 0.40
N THR A 114 -6.24 -3.62 -0.15
CA THR A 114 -4.79 -3.36 -0.06
C THR A 114 -4.43 -2.86 1.34
N ASN A 115 -3.18 -3.06 1.77
CA ASN A 115 -2.74 -2.55 3.07
C ASN A 115 -3.09 -1.05 3.20
N ALA A 116 -3.80 -0.70 4.28
CA ALA A 116 -4.48 0.59 4.38
C ALA A 116 -3.58 1.75 4.83
N GLN A 117 -2.35 1.48 5.27
CA GLN A 117 -1.49 2.47 5.93
C GLN A 117 -1.24 3.69 5.05
N ARG A 118 -0.89 3.49 3.78
CA ARG A 118 -0.59 4.60 2.88
C ARG A 118 -1.84 5.44 2.56
N ALA A 119 -2.99 4.81 2.36
CA ALA A 119 -4.24 5.53 2.10
C ALA A 119 -4.76 6.29 3.32
N LEU A 120 -4.54 5.76 4.53
CA LEU A 120 -4.99 6.37 5.78
C LEU A 120 -4.11 7.53 6.26
N GLY A 121 -2.93 7.72 5.67
CA GLY A 121 -2.02 8.83 5.98
C GLY A 121 -2.72 10.21 6.03
N THR A 122 -2.32 11.02 7.02
CA THR A 122 -2.97 12.30 7.34
C THR A 122 -2.29 13.51 6.71
N ASN A 123 -1.13 13.36 6.09
CA ASN A 123 -0.32 14.46 5.55
C ASN A 123 -1.09 15.44 4.65
N ALA A 124 -2.02 14.92 3.86
CA ALA A 124 -2.86 15.70 2.94
C ALA A 124 -4.17 16.21 3.57
N GLN A 125 -4.42 16.00 4.86
CA GLN A 125 -5.62 16.46 5.55
C GLN A 125 -5.47 17.90 6.05
N ALA A 126 -6.60 18.57 6.31
CA ALA A 126 -6.60 19.92 6.87
C ALA A 126 -5.79 19.98 8.18
N GLY A 127 -5.00 21.03 8.36
CA GLY A 127 -4.12 21.19 9.52
C GLY A 127 -2.84 20.34 9.53
N SER A 128 -2.64 19.48 8.52
CA SER A 128 -1.40 18.69 8.37
C SER A 128 -0.42 19.33 7.38
N THR A 129 0.83 18.86 7.34
CA THR A 129 1.97 19.45 6.60
C THR A 129 1.66 19.84 5.15
N TRP A 130 0.91 19.01 4.43
CA TRP A 130 0.56 19.23 3.02
C TRP A 130 -0.93 19.48 2.80
N GLY A 131 -1.68 19.78 3.87
CA GLY A 131 -3.15 19.93 3.83
C GLY A 131 -3.65 21.03 2.89
N GLN A 132 -2.85 22.08 2.69
CA GLN A 132 -3.14 23.17 1.76
C GLN A 132 -2.93 22.81 0.28
N LEU A 133 -2.22 21.72 -0.01
CA LEU A 133 -1.88 21.27 -1.37
C LEU A 133 -2.82 20.16 -1.90
N SER A 134 -3.81 19.75 -1.12
CA SER A 134 -4.79 18.74 -1.52
C SER A 134 -6.18 19.34 -1.71
N SER A 135 -7.01 18.72 -2.56
CA SER A 135 -8.35 19.26 -2.85
C SER A 135 -9.28 19.19 -1.64
N LEU A 136 -10.26 20.10 -1.59
CA LEU A 136 -11.34 20.07 -0.60
C LEU A 136 -12.18 18.80 -0.74
N THR A 137 -12.57 18.45 -1.96
CA THR A 137 -13.35 17.22 -2.26
C THR A 137 -12.69 15.96 -1.70
N TYR A 138 -11.36 15.82 -1.79
CA TYR A 138 -10.65 14.68 -1.22
C TYR A 138 -10.82 14.59 0.31
N LYS A 139 -10.77 15.72 1.00
CA LYS A 139 -10.95 15.76 2.45
C LYS A 139 -12.40 15.43 2.83
N GLU A 140 -13.37 15.98 2.10
CA GLU A 140 -14.80 15.73 2.31
C GLU A 140 -15.17 14.26 2.12
N MET A 141 -14.65 13.60 1.07
CA MET A 141 -14.88 12.16 0.88
C MET A 141 -14.34 11.29 2.01
N ARG A 142 -13.39 11.80 2.82
CA ARG A 142 -12.83 11.08 3.98
C ARG A 142 -13.57 11.35 5.28
N ALA A 143 -14.56 12.25 5.28
CA ALA A 143 -15.27 12.67 6.49
C ALA A 143 -16.07 11.53 7.12
N GLU A 144 -16.76 10.74 6.30
CA GLU A 144 -17.51 9.58 6.78
C GLU A 144 -16.55 8.45 7.17
N PRO A 145 -16.62 7.93 8.41
CA PRO A 145 -15.79 6.81 8.82
C PRO A 145 -16.08 5.54 8.04
N MET A 146 -15.05 4.73 7.81
CA MET A 146 -15.17 3.37 7.33
C MET A 146 -14.71 2.39 8.40
N THR A 147 -15.28 1.19 8.39
CA THR A 147 -14.76 0.06 9.16
C THR A 147 -13.89 -0.78 8.24
N LEU A 148 -12.62 -0.97 8.63
CA LEU A 148 -11.71 -1.82 7.88
C LEU A 148 -11.89 -3.27 8.34
N THR A 149 -12.17 -4.16 7.40
CA THR A 149 -12.34 -5.61 7.64
C THR A 149 -11.59 -6.40 6.60
N ASP A 150 -11.13 -7.57 7.01
CA ASP A 150 -10.64 -8.61 6.12
C ASP A 150 -11.78 -9.45 5.59
N PHE A 151 -11.48 -10.35 4.65
CA PHE A 151 -12.45 -11.31 4.13
C PHE A 151 -11.89 -12.73 4.23
N ASP A 152 -12.73 -13.67 4.63
CA ASP A 152 -12.39 -15.09 4.57
C ASP A 152 -12.41 -15.61 3.12
N SER A 153 -12.09 -16.90 2.93
CA SER A 153 -12.08 -17.53 1.60
C SER A 153 -13.44 -17.56 0.90
N GLN A 154 -14.53 -17.32 1.63
CA GLN A 154 -15.89 -17.23 1.10
C GLN A 154 -16.31 -15.78 0.80
N GLY A 155 -15.47 -14.79 1.14
CA GLY A 155 -15.76 -13.37 0.97
C GLY A 155 -16.59 -12.78 2.11
N LYS A 156 -16.69 -13.44 3.26
CA LYS A 156 -17.38 -12.90 4.44
C LYS A 156 -16.43 -11.98 5.22
N PRO A 157 -16.90 -10.80 5.69
CA PRO A 157 -16.06 -9.90 6.46
C PRO A 157 -15.66 -10.53 7.81
N ILE A 158 -14.39 -10.39 8.16
CA ILE A 158 -13.79 -10.81 9.44
C ILE A 158 -12.93 -9.65 10.00
N PRO A 159 -12.65 -9.61 11.32
CA PRO A 159 -11.77 -8.60 11.89
C PRO A 159 -10.34 -8.71 11.34
N LEU A 160 -9.53 -7.67 11.54
CA LEU A 160 -8.14 -7.66 11.06
C LEU A 160 -7.27 -8.64 11.85
N TYR A 161 -6.25 -9.18 11.18
CA TYR A 161 -5.28 -10.07 11.79
C TYR A 161 -4.45 -9.38 12.88
N ASN A 162 -4.43 -9.96 14.07
CA ASN A 162 -3.68 -9.50 15.22
C ASN A 162 -2.40 -10.31 15.39
N PRO A 163 -1.22 -9.71 15.13
CA PRO A 163 0.06 -10.42 15.25
C PRO A 163 0.44 -10.73 16.71
N LEU A 164 -0.20 -10.11 17.70
CA LEU A 164 0.07 -10.38 19.13
C LEU A 164 -0.69 -11.61 19.64
N THR A 165 -1.87 -11.91 19.07
CA THR A 165 -2.71 -13.05 19.49
C THR A 165 -2.74 -14.19 18.47
N GLY A 166 -2.31 -13.93 17.23
CA GLY A 166 -2.40 -14.87 16.11
C GLY A 166 -3.82 -15.06 15.57
N LYS A 167 -4.77 -14.18 15.91
CA LYS A 167 -6.20 -14.30 15.56
C LYS A 167 -6.69 -13.08 14.78
N ASN A 168 -7.82 -13.23 14.09
CA ASN A 168 -8.55 -12.12 13.50
C ASN A 168 -9.49 -11.48 14.54
N ASP A 169 -8.96 -10.60 15.38
CA ASP A 169 -9.70 -9.99 16.50
C ASP A 169 -9.56 -8.46 16.61
N ILE A 170 -8.86 -7.80 15.68
CA ILE A 170 -8.77 -6.33 15.64
C ILE A 170 -10.00 -5.75 14.96
N GLN A 171 -10.74 -4.95 15.70
CA GLN A 171 -11.80 -4.09 15.17
C GLN A 171 -11.23 -2.69 14.96
N PHE A 172 -11.31 -2.18 13.74
CA PHE A 172 -10.78 -0.86 13.41
C PHE A 172 -11.80 -0.06 12.57
N SER A 173 -12.12 1.13 13.07
CA SER A 173 -12.85 2.14 12.33
C SER A 173 -12.00 3.40 12.27
N GLY A 174 -11.89 3.97 11.07
CA GLY A 174 -11.08 5.14 10.80
C GLY A 174 -11.74 6.01 9.73
N PRO A 175 -11.12 7.15 9.34
CA PRO A 175 -11.62 7.93 8.23
C PRO A 175 -11.65 7.08 6.96
N SER A 176 -12.62 7.33 6.08
CA SER A 176 -12.58 6.72 4.74
C SER A 176 -11.24 7.01 4.05
N ALA A 177 -10.76 6.05 3.27
CA ALA A 177 -9.47 6.13 2.63
C ALA A 177 -9.52 5.49 1.24
N PHE A 178 -8.77 6.08 0.31
CA PHE A 178 -8.91 5.78 -1.11
C PHE A 178 -7.57 5.64 -1.80
N TYR A 179 -7.51 4.75 -2.78
CA TYR A 179 -6.46 4.71 -3.78
C TYR A 179 -7.01 5.13 -5.14
N ARG A 180 -6.12 5.58 -6.01
CA ARG A 180 -6.38 5.67 -7.44
C ARG A 180 -5.79 4.45 -8.12
N THR A 181 -6.36 4.08 -9.24
CA THR A 181 -5.85 2.98 -10.06
C THR A 181 -4.43 3.31 -10.54
N PRO A 182 -3.45 2.39 -10.39
CA PRO A 182 -2.16 2.54 -11.06
C PRO A 182 -2.29 2.19 -12.54
N THR A 183 -1.55 2.90 -13.38
CA THR A 183 -1.44 2.54 -14.81
C THR A 183 -0.80 1.17 -15.00
N LEU A 184 -1.34 0.41 -15.95
CA LEU A 184 -0.73 -0.83 -16.40
C LEU A 184 0.21 -0.66 -17.61
N VAL A 185 0.44 0.57 -18.08
CA VAL A 185 1.40 0.84 -19.15
C VAL A 185 2.78 0.31 -18.72
N ALA A 186 3.37 -0.55 -19.55
CA ALA A 186 4.64 -1.20 -19.27
C ALA A 186 4.68 -1.95 -17.91
N VAL A 187 3.56 -2.50 -17.45
CA VAL A 187 3.46 -3.21 -16.15
C VAL A 187 4.41 -4.39 -16.03
N TRP A 188 4.81 -4.98 -17.16
CA TRP A 188 5.84 -6.02 -17.24
C TRP A 188 7.20 -5.58 -16.66
N ALA A 189 7.49 -4.27 -16.65
CA ALA A 189 8.75 -3.72 -16.20
C ALA A 189 8.72 -3.19 -14.75
N THR A 190 7.54 -3.05 -14.15
CA THR A 190 7.34 -2.36 -12.85
C THR A 190 7.02 -3.28 -11.69
N ALA A 191 6.81 -4.59 -11.93
CA ALA A 191 6.65 -5.60 -10.89
C ALA A 191 7.85 -5.60 -9.90
N PRO A 192 7.69 -5.93 -8.60
CA PRO A 192 6.46 -6.37 -7.93
C PRO A 192 5.34 -5.33 -7.90
N PHE A 193 4.10 -5.80 -7.77
CA PHE A 193 2.91 -4.97 -7.73
C PHE A 193 2.58 -4.45 -6.32
N LEU A 194 1.57 -3.57 -6.31
CA LEU A 194 1.11 -2.76 -5.18
C LEU A 194 2.09 -1.67 -4.75
N HIS A 195 1.57 -0.67 -4.03
CA HIS A 195 2.31 0.55 -3.67
C HIS A 195 3.53 0.32 -2.75
N ASN A 196 3.64 -0.88 -2.17
CA ASN A 196 4.70 -1.34 -1.27
C ASN A 196 5.50 -2.53 -1.86
N ASN A 197 5.32 -2.85 -3.14
CA ASN A 197 6.02 -3.93 -3.85
C ASN A 197 5.88 -5.30 -3.18
N SER A 198 4.74 -5.57 -2.54
CA SER A 198 4.52 -6.77 -1.72
C SER A 198 4.00 -7.97 -2.52
N VAL A 199 3.52 -7.77 -3.74
CA VAL A 199 3.00 -8.85 -4.61
C VAL A 199 3.97 -9.08 -5.76
N GLY A 200 4.84 -10.07 -5.59
CA GLY A 200 5.89 -10.40 -6.53
C GLY A 200 7.25 -10.46 -5.85
N ASP A 201 8.19 -11.19 -6.44
CA ASP A 201 9.57 -11.28 -5.94
C ASP A 201 10.39 -10.05 -6.35
N TYR A 202 11.24 -9.58 -5.44
CA TYR A 202 12.24 -8.57 -5.76
C TYR A 202 13.53 -9.27 -6.21
N LEU A 203 13.82 -9.20 -7.51
CA LEU A 203 15.10 -9.66 -8.07
C LEU A 203 15.99 -8.44 -8.33
N ALA A 204 17.20 -8.43 -7.78
CA ALA A 204 18.20 -7.35 -7.97
C ALA A 204 18.93 -7.43 -9.33
N ASP A 205 18.28 -8.00 -10.35
CA ASP A 205 18.76 -8.07 -11.73
C ASP A 205 17.87 -7.20 -12.63
N PRO A 206 18.41 -6.18 -13.32
CA PRO A 206 17.64 -5.30 -14.18
C PRO A 206 17.37 -5.87 -15.59
N SER A 207 17.83 -7.08 -15.91
CA SER A 207 17.64 -7.73 -17.22
C SER A 207 16.17 -7.88 -17.60
N ILE A 208 15.88 -7.94 -18.90
CA ILE A 208 14.51 -8.16 -19.40
C ILE A 208 13.95 -9.49 -18.90
N LYS A 209 14.76 -10.54 -18.91
CA LYS A 209 14.36 -11.84 -18.38
C LYS A 209 13.95 -11.72 -16.90
N SER A 210 14.77 -11.10 -16.06
CA SER A 210 14.45 -10.90 -14.64
C SER A 210 13.19 -10.06 -14.44
N ARG A 211 12.97 -9.01 -15.23
CA ARG A 211 11.72 -8.22 -15.19
C ARG A 211 10.50 -9.08 -15.50
N LEU A 212 10.61 -9.94 -16.52
CA LEU A 212 9.52 -10.85 -16.88
C LEU A 212 9.29 -11.93 -15.83
N ASP A 213 10.35 -12.49 -15.23
CA ASP A 213 10.22 -13.42 -14.11
C ASP A 213 9.47 -12.76 -12.93
N ARG A 214 9.79 -11.49 -12.61
CA ARG A 214 9.09 -10.69 -11.57
C ARG A 214 7.64 -10.42 -11.95
N TYR A 215 7.37 -10.07 -13.20
CA TYR A 215 6.03 -9.82 -13.71
C TYR A 215 5.15 -11.07 -13.64
N GLU A 216 5.66 -12.21 -14.10
CA GLU A 216 4.98 -13.51 -14.08
C GLU A 216 4.63 -13.93 -12.66
N ASP A 217 5.60 -13.81 -11.74
CA ASP A 217 5.39 -14.11 -10.33
C ASP A 217 4.37 -13.15 -9.68
N ALA A 218 4.46 -11.85 -9.97
CA ALA A 218 3.51 -10.85 -9.45
C ALA A 218 2.08 -11.08 -9.98
N MET A 219 1.91 -11.32 -11.27
CA MET A 219 0.60 -11.66 -11.87
C MET A 219 0.06 -12.98 -11.33
N THR A 220 0.93 -13.97 -11.14
CA THR A 220 0.57 -15.26 -10.53
C THR A 220 0.09 -15.05 -9.10
N LYS A 221 0.81 -14.28 -8.27
CA LYS A 221 0.37 -13.98 -6.90
C LYS A 221 -0.89 -13.12 -6.88
N LEU A 222 -1.12 -12.27 -7.89
CA LEU A 222 -2.34 -11.48 -8.03
C LEU A 222 -3.56 -12.38 -8.29
N LEU A 223 -3.45 -13.30 -9.26
CA LEU A 223 -4.52 -14.19 -9.73
C LEU A 223 -4.67 -15.49 -8.91
N TRP A 224 -3.68 -15.85 -8.09
CA TRP A 224 -3.72 -16.93 -7.10
C TRP A 224 -3.33 -16.36 -5.72
N PRO A 225 -4.23 -15.66 -5.03
CA PRO A 225 -3.95 -15.00 -3.75
C PRO A 225 -3.40 -15.95 -2.68
N GLU A 226 -3.73 -17.24 -2.73
CA GLU A 226 -3.20 -18.29 -1.85
C GLU A 226 -1.68 -18.51 -2.00
N ARG A 227 -1.07 -18.03 -3.09
CA ARG A 227 0.39 -18.05 -3.29
C ARG A 227 1.09 -16.84 -2.67
N ARG A 228 0.33 -15.87 -2.14
CA ARG A 228 0.89 -14.71 -1.44
C ARG A 228 1.37 -15.13 -0.03
N PRO A 229 2.46 -14.55 0.49
CA PRO A 229 2.94 -14.83 1.85
C PRO A 229 1.89 -14.70 2.99
N GLY A 230 0.89 -13.82 2.85
CA GLY A 230 -0.15 -13.59 3.85
C GLY A 230 0.45 -13.11 5.18
N VAL A 231 0.16 -13.78 6.30
CA VAL A 231 0.75 -13.44 7.62
C VAL A 231 2.29 -13.35 7.58
N LYS A 232 2.96 -14.09 6.69
CA LYS A 232 4.43 -14.02 6.53
C LYS A 232 4.92 -12.74 5.85
N SER A 233 4.03 -11.92 5.28
CA SER A 233 4.39 -10.61 4.73
C SER A 233 4.56 -9.54 5.81
N ILE A 234 4.12 -9.81 7.05
CA ILE A 234 4.30 -8.89 8.18
C ILE A 234 5.78 -8.69 8.43
N LYS A 235 6.25 -7.44 8.25
CA LYS A 235 7.64 -7.06 8.57
C LYS A 235 7.81 -7.06 10.08
N VAL A 236 8.85 -7.75 10.55
CA VAL A 236 9.17 -7.87 11.98
C VAL A 236 10.62 -7.45 12.24
N THR A 237 10.91 -7.04 13.48
CA THR A 237 12.29 -6.80 13.92
C THR A 237 13.12 -8.08 13.79
N SER A 238 14.32 -7.97 13.22
CA SER A 238 15.25 -9.10 13.04
C SER A 238 16.03 -9.46 14.30
N GLU A 239 16.07 -8.52 15.25
CA GLU A 239 16.78 -8.60 16.52
C GLU A 239 16.06 -7.74 17.57
N ASP A 240 16.51 -7.83 18.81
CA ASP A 240 16.06 -6.95 19.88
C ASP A 240 16.40 -5.50 19.54
N THR A 241 15.39 -4.64 19.45
CA THR A 241 15.54 -3.26 18.95
C THR A 241 15.10 -2.26 20.01
N SER A 242 15.84 -1.18 20.23
CA SER A 242 15.42 -0.08 21.09
C SER A 242 14.96 1.12 20.27
N LEU A 243 14.14 1.98 20.88
CA LEU A 243 13.82 3.28 20.29
C LEU A 243 15.08 4.17 20.19
N PRO A 244 15.19 5.03 19.16
CA PRO A 244 16.38 5.86 18.95
C PRO A 244 16.59 6.88 20.08
N GLU A 245 17.84 7.35 20.23
CA GLU A 245 18.28 8.29 21.29
C GLU A 245 17.66 9.70 21.22
N LEU A 246 16.64 9.94 20.39
CA LEU A 246 15.83 11.17 20.36
C LEU A 246 14.70 11.17 21.40
N PHE A 247 14.28 9.99 21.88
CA PHE A 247 13.27 9.81 22.93
C PHE A 247 13.73 10.01 24.40
N PRO A 248 15.01 9.85 24.78
CA PRO A 248 15.53 10.11 26.12
C PRO A 248 15.28 11.52 26.65
N GLU A 249 15.28 12.57 25.81
CA GLU A 249 15.00 13.94 26.28
C GLU A 249 13.53 14.08 26.73
N MET A 250 12.62 13.39 26.05
CA MET A 250 11.20 13.27 26.42
C MET A 250 10.97 12.39 27.65
N VAL A 251 11.89 11.48 27.94
CA VAL A 251 11.88 10.61 29.14
C VAL A 251 12.54 11.29 30.34
N ARG A 252 13.57 12.11 30.13
CA ARG A 252 14.24 12.89 31.18
C ARG A 252 13.32 13.90 31.87
N THR A 253 12.24 14.32 31.21
CA THR A 253 11.19 15.15 31.83
C THR A 253 10.27 14.33 32.76
N MET A 254 10.29 13.00 32.66
CA MET A 254 9.58 12.09 33.55
C MET A 254 10.47 11.70 34.74
N LYS A 255 10.58 12.61 35.73
CA LYS A 255 11.40 12.46 36.95
C LYS A 255 11.22 11.12 37.71
N PHE A 256 10.10 10.42 37.53
CA PHE A 256 9.87 9.11 38.16
C PHE A 256 10.66 7.95 37.50
N LEU A 257 11.23 8.17 36.30
CA LEU A 257 12.13 7.25 35.62
C LEU A 257 13.62 7.48 35.97
N ASP A 258 13.92 8.38 36.90
CA ASP A 258 15.29 8.67 37.34
C ASP A 258 15.99 7.38 37.85
N GLY A 259 17.05 6.99 37.13
CA GLY A 259 17.84 5.78 37.36
C GLY A 259 17.41 4.54 36.56
N LEU A 260 16.32 4.60 35.78
CA LEU A 260 15.93 3.54 34.84
C LEU A 260 16.49 3.85 33.46
N THR A 261 17.43 3.03 32.99
CA THR A 261 17.90 3.13 31.61
C THR A 261 16.81 2.68 30.66
N LEU A 262 16.47 3.52 29.67
CA LEU A 262 15.57 3.21 28.56
C LEU A 262 15.98 1.96 27.74
N LYS A 263 17.18 1.43 27.98
CA LYS A 263 17.59 0.07 27.58
C LYS A 263 16.61 -1.02 28.06
N LEU A 264 15.71 -0.72 29.00
CA LEU A 264 14.65 -1.61 29.45
C LEU A 264 13.46 -1.70 28.48
N LEU A 265 13.19 -0.64 27.71
CA LEU A 265 12.12 -0.56 26.70
C LEU A 265 12.65 -0.96 25.33
N PHE A 266 13.04 -2.24 25.22
CA PHE A 266 13.39 -2.87 23.96
C PHE A 266 12.16 -3.56 23.38
N LEU A 267 12.08 -3.59 22.08
CA LEU A 267 11.14 -4.37 21.31
C LEU A 267 11.83 -5.71 20.99
N PRO A 268 11.29 -6.85 21.47
CA PRO A 268 11.88 -8.15 21.20
C PRO A 268 12.00 -8.42 19.69
N LYS A 269 12.97 -9.23 19.30
CA LYS A 269 13.01 -9.84 17.96
C LYS A 269 11.64 -10.44 17.60
N GLY A 270 11.18 -10.20 16.38
CA GLY A 270 9.87 -10.66 15.92
C GLY A 270 8.73 -9.68 16.17
N THR A 271 8.99 -8.51 16.77
CA THR A 271 7.96 -7.48 16.95
C THR A 271 7.54 -6.91 15.59
N PRO A 272 6.24 -6.82 15.26
CA PRO A 272 5.77 -6.22 14.02
C PRO A 272 6.24 -4.75 13.88
N VAL A 273 6.92 -4.42 12.79
CA VAL A 273 7.47 -3.08 12.54
C VAL A 273 6.36 -2.02 12.56
N ASN A 274 5.23 -2.32 11.92
CA ASN A 274 4.09 -1.40 11.84
C ASN A 274 3.36 -1.20 13.17
N LEU A 275 3.61 -2.05 14.19
CA LEU A 275 3.08 -1.83 15.54
C LEU A 275 3.71 -0.57 16.15
N VAL A 276 4.94 -0.25 15.72
CA VAL A 276 5.73 0.89 16.18
C VAL A 276 5.57 2.07 15.22
N MET A 277 5.70 1.82 13.91
CA MET A 277 5.73 2.88 12.89
C MET A 277 4.41 3.61 12.73
N ASN A 278 3.29 3.00 13.13
CA ASN A 278 1.95 3.60 13.09
C ASN A 278 1.53 4.19 14.45
N LEU A 279 2.49 4.56 15.31
CA LEU A 279 2.20 5.24 16.56
C LEU A 279 2.31 6.75 16.39
N ASN A 280 1.34 7.49 16.94
CA ASN A 280 1.51 8.92 17.12
C ASN A 280 2.39 9.18 18.37
N PRO A 281 3.48 9.98 18.27
CA PRO A 281 4.37 10.26 19.40
C PRO A 281 3.65 10.79 20.65
N LYS A 282 2.49 11.44 20.50
CA LYS A 282 1.68 11.91 21.64
C LYS A 282 1.26 10.79 22.60
N HIS A 283 1.21 9.54 22.14
CA HIS A 283 0.82 8.38 22.94
C HIS A 283 2.00 7.79 23.72
N PHE A 284 3.22 8.25 23.50
CA PHE A 284 4.42 7.70 24.14
C PHE A 284 4.32 7.62 25.67
N PRO A 285 3.85 8.65 26.40
CA PRO A 285 3.66 8.55 27.85
C PRO A 285 2.70 7.42 28.27
N ALA A 286 1.64 7.17 27.50
CA ALA A 286 0.69 6.09 27.80
C ALA A 286 1.31 4.69 27.59
N LEU A 287 2.28 4.56 26.70
CA LEU A 287 3.02 3.30 26.51
C LEU A 287 3.92 3.00 27.70
N ILE A 288 4.59 4.03 28.23
CA ILE A 288 5.41 3.93 29.45
C ILE A 288 4.55 3.53 30.64
N GLU A 289 3.40 4.18 30.83
CA GLU A 289 2.48 3.85 31.91
C GLU A 289 1.96 2.42 31.79
N ALA A 290 1.56 1.99 30.59
CA ALA A 290 1.14 0.59 30.38
C ALA A 290 2.23 -0.42 30.71
N TYR A 291 3.50 -0.11 30.38
CA TYR A 291 4.63 -0.93 30.77
C TYR A 291 4.78 -1.01 32.30
N ILE A 292 4.72 0.12 32.99
CA ILE A 292 4.82 0.19 34.45
C ILE A 292 3.69 -0.59 35.13
N ASP A 293 2.47 -0.41 34.66
CA ASP A 293 1.29 -1.12 35.17
C ASP A 293 1.42 -2.64 34.98
N GLY A 294 1.96 -3.07 33.84
CA GLY A 294 2.24 -4.48 33.57
C GLY A 294 3.28 -5.08 34.53
N VAL A 295 4.33 -4.32 34.86
CA VAL A 295 5.35 -4.74 35.85
C VAL A 295 4.77 -4.78 37.27
N LEU A 296 4.02 -3.75 37.66
CA LEU A 296 3.46 -3.62 39.01
C LEU A 296 2.34 -4.62 39.25
N HIS A 297 1.51 -4.90 38.24
CA HIS A 297 0.34 -5.79 38.36
C HIS A 297 -0.56 -5.44 39.56
N GLY A 298 -0.89 -4.15 39.70
CA GLY A 298 -1.73 -3.62 40.78
C GLY A 298 -0.97 -3.26 42.07
N GLU A 299 0.33 -3.53 42.15
CA GLU A 299 1.17 -3.11 43.28
C GLU A 299 1.42 -1.59 43.28
N PRO A 300 1.70 -0.98 44.45
CA PRO A 300 2.00 0.44 44.54
C PRO A 300 3.24 0.84 43.73
N ARG A 301 3.22 2.03 43.12
CA ARG A 301 4.30 2.54 42.24
C ARG A 301 5.70 2.53 42.87
N ASN A 302 5.83 2.67 44.18
CA ASN A 302 7.12 2.61 44.87
C ASN A 302 7.80 1.23 44.81
N LYS A 303 7.06 0.16 44.50
CA LYS A 303 7.59 -1.20 44.28
C LYS A 303 8.06 -1.46 42.85
N PHE A 304 7.96 -0.50 41.94
CA PHE A 304 8.36 -0.71 40.55
C PHE A 304 9.83 -1.13 40.42
N LYS A 305 10.72 -0.46 41.17
CA LYS A 305 12.16 -0.76 41.18
C LYS A 305 12.47 -2.18 41.67
N SER A 306 11.65 -2.76 42.56
CA SER A 306 11.85 -4.14 43.02
C SER A 306 11.36 -5.18 42.01
N TYR A 307 10.35 -4.85 41.19
CA TYR A 307 9.74 -5.84 40.27
C TYR A 307 10.25 -5.77 38.84
N ILE A 308 10.83 -4.64 38.41
CA ILE A 308 11.21 -4.40 37.01
C ILE A 308 12.09 -5.49 36.37
N ASN A 309 13.05 -6.02 37.13
CA ASN A 309 13.97 -7.03 36.62
C ASN A 309 13.32 -8.43 36.52
N GLU A 310 12.34 -8.72 37.36
CA GLU A 310 11.67 -10.03 37.42
C GLU A 310 10.44 -10.10 36.51
N ARG A 311 9.75 -8.97 36.31
CA ARG A 311 8.44 -8.90 35.64
C ARG A 311 8.47 -8.13 34.32
N ARG A 312 9.64 -8.06 33.69
CA ARG A 312 9.87 -7.34 32.43
C ARG A 312 8.91 -7.77 31.33
N ASP A 313 8.68 -9.07 31.19
CA ASP A 313 7.82 -9.63 30.14
C ASP A 313 6.35 -9.20 30.30
N ALA A 314 5.87 -9.10 31.54
CA ALA A 314 4.53 -8.59 31.83
C ALA A 314 4.39 -7.11 31.47
N GLY A 315 5.41 -6.30 31.78
CA GLY A 315 5.50 -4.92 31.32
C GLY A 315 5.48 -4.80 29.80
N MET A 316 6.31 -5.59 29.12
CA MET A 316 6.40 -5.61 27.67
C MET A 316 5.09 -6.03 27.02
N ALA A 317 4.43 -7.09 27.50
CA ALA A 317 3.14 -7.54 26.98
C ALA A 317 2.07 -6.45 27.12
N SER A 318 2.03 -5.77 28.27
CA SER A 318 1.11 -4.65 28.51
C SER A 318 1.38 -3.47 27.57
N MET A 319 2.66 -3.12 27.37
CA MET A 319 3.06 -2.07 26.43
C MET A 319 2.70 -2.41 24.99
N LEU A 320 2.98 -3.63 24.51
CA LEU A 320 2.63 -4.07 23.15
C LEU A 320 1.12 -4.05 22.92
N LYS A 321 0.33 -4.47 23.91
CA LYS A 321 -1.13 -4.35 23.86
C LYS A 321 -1.57 -2.89 23.76
N LYS A 322 -0.94 -1.99 24.52
CA LYS A 322 -1.23 -0.55 24.44
C LYS A 322 -0.83 0.06 23.10
N MET A 323 0.31 -0.37 22.53
CA MET A 323 0.72 0.03 21.19
C MET A 323 -0.33 -0.36 20.14
N LEU A 324 -0.90 -1.55 20.24
CA LEU A 324 -1.96 -1.98 19.33
C LEU A 324 -3.24 -1.14 19.51
N GLU A 325 -3.63 -0.88 20.76
CA GLU A 325 -4.81 -0.06 21.10
C GLU A 325 -4.72 1.36 20.53
N VAL A 326 -3.53 1.96 20.57
CA VAL A 326 -3.30 3.35 20.09
C VAL A 326 -2.73 3.40 18.67
N ASN A 327 -2.65 2.26 17.98
CA ASN A 327 -2.12 2.20 16.62
C ASN A 327 -3.05 2.94 15.66
N THR A 328 -2.50 3.82 14.83
CA THR A 328 -3.33 4.64 13.94
C THR A 328 -3.90 3.85 12.77
N VAL A 329 -3.26 2.73 12.40
CA VAL A 329 -3.68 1.83 11.33
C VAL A 329 -3.21 0.39 11.64
N PRO A 330 -3.98 -0.41 12.41
CA PRO A 330 -3.60 -1.76 12.82
C PRO A 330 -3.86 -2.79 11.72
N ASP A 331 -3.42 -2.48 10.49
CA ASP A 331 -3.42 -3.36 9.32
C ASP A 331 -1.98 -3.81 9.04
N PHE A 332 -1.67 -5.06 9.39
CA PHE A 332 -0.30 -5.57 9.43
C PHE A 332 0.11 -6.40 8.21
N ILE A 333 -0.84 -7.00 7.50
CA ILE A 333 -0.54 -7.85 6.34
C ILE A 333 -0.26 -6.96 5.13
N GLU A 334 0.92 -7.09 4.54
CA GLU A 334 1.49 -6.15 3.54
C GLU A 334 1.07 -6.47 2.10
N ASP A 335 0.80 -7.74 1.80
CA ASP A 335 0.57 -8.29 0.46
C ASP A 335 -0.91 -8.51 0.10
N ARG A 336 -1.81 -7.95 0.91
CA ARG A 336 -3.23 -7.91 0.54
C ARG A 336 -3.49 -6.91 -0.56
N GLY A 337 -4.56 -7.16 -1.29
CA GLY A 337 -5.04 -6.37 -2.42
C GLY A 337 -6.17 -7.10 -3.11
N HIS A 338 -6.74 -6.50 -4.14
CA HIS A 338 -7.95 -7.04 -4.75
C HIS A 338 -7.70 -8.45 -5.28
N THR A 339 -8.74 -9.26 -5.26
CA THR A 339 -8.71 -10.64 -5.73
C THR A 339 -9.53 -10.81 -7.01
N TYR A 340 -9.81 -9.72 -7.72
CA TYR A 340 -10.39 -9.75 -9.06
C TYR A 340 -9.60 -10.73 -9.94
N GLY A 341 -10.30 -11.65 -10.58
CA GLY A 341 -9.69 -12.71 -11.38
C GLY A 341 -9.31 -14.00 -10.63
N SER A 342 -9.34 -14.02 -9.29
CA SER A 342 -8.95 -15.22 -8.51
C SER A 342 -9.82 -16.46 -8.79
N LYS A 343 -11.09 -16.25 -9.15
CA LYS A 343 -12.07 -17.30 -9.46
C LYS A 343 -12.09 -17.71 -10.95
N LEU A 344 -11.21 -17.14 -11.77
CA LEU A 344 -11.10 -17.51 -13.18
C LEU A 344 -10.55 -18.94 -13.34
N SER A 345 -10.81 -19.56 -14.49
CA SER A 345 -10.18 -20.83 -14.83
C SER A 345 -8.68 -20.68 -15.02
N GLU A 346 -7.92 -21.77 -14.89
CA GLU A 346 -6.46 -21.78 -15.09
C GLU A 346 -6.07 -21.20 -16.46
N ASP A 347 -6.78 -21.56 -17.51
CA ASP A 347 -6.50 -21.07 -18.85
C ASP A 347 -6.84 -19.59 -19.03
N ASP A 348 -7.90 -19.09 -18.38
CA ASP A 348 -8.24 -17.66 -18.40
C ASP A 348 -7.17 -16.83 -17.71
N LYS A 349 -6.67 -17.31 -16.56
CA LYS A 349 -5.57 -16.65 -15.83
C LYS A 349 -4.31 -16.58 -16.69
N LYS A 350 -3.91 -17.70 -17.30
CA LYS A 350 -2.75 -17.75 -18.20
C LYS A 350 -2.92 -16.85 -19.43
N ALA A 351 -4.10 -16.85 -20.05
CA ALA A 351 -4.37 -15.99 -21.19
C ALA A 351 -4.34 -14.50 -20.84
N LEU A 352 -4.83 -14.13 -19.65
CA LEU A 352 -4.75 -12.75 -19.15
C LEU A 352 -3.29 -12.31 -18.94
N ILE A 353 -2.45 -13.18 -18.35
CA ILE A 353 -1.01 -12.93 -18.17
C ILE A 353 -0.36 -12.66 -19.53
N GLU A 354 -0.60 -13.52 -20.52
CA GLU A 354 -0.03 -13.32 -21.86
C GLU A 354 -0.50 -12.01 -22.52
N TYR A 355 -1.77 -11.65 -22.36
CA TYR A 355 -2.29 -10.41 -22.94
C TYR A 355 -1.71 -9.16 -22.28
N VAL A 356 -1.56 -9.15 -20.96
CA VAL A 356 -1.05 -7.99 -20.21
C VAL A 356 0.44 -7.71 -20.50
N LYS A 357 1.21 -8.67 -21.04
CA LYS A 357 2.57 -8.41 -21.56
C LYS A 357 2.61 -7.40 -22.71
N TYR A 358 1.50 -7.18 -23.41
CA TYR A 358 1.40 -6.24 -24.52
C TYR A 358 1.20 -4.78 -24.08
N PHE A 359 1.06 -4.51 -22.79
CA PHE A 359 0.68 -3.21 -22.24
C PHE A 359 1.86 -2.25 -22.07
#